data_AF-T1H0L1-F1
#
_entry.id   AF-T1H0L1-F1
#
_cell.length_a   1.000
_cell.length_b   1.000
_cell.length_c   1.000
_cell.angle_alpha   90.00
_cell.angle_beta   90.00
_cell.angle_gamma   90.00
#
_symmetry.space_group_name_H-M   'P 1'
#
loop_
_entity.id
_entity.type
_entity.pdbx_description
1 polymer ?
#
loop_
_entity_poly.entity_id
_entity_poly.type
_entity_poly.pdbx_seq_one_letter_code
_entity_poly.pdbx_strand_id
1 'polypeptide(L)'
;MLKELSGIREQAAKTCFRELHPTNSALIMSLSGSKGSNINISQMIACVGQQAINGKRVPNGFENRALPHFEKFSKIPASRGFVENSFFSGLTPTEFFFHTMAGREGLVDTAVKTAETGYLQRRLVKCLEDLVVHYDGSVRNSINEIVELTFGGDGLDPVHMETKNKPVDLLRELNHIRALNQFREQKVLQSKEIIVSANRILLEDQFKTSRDDFRQECLEFMEKVTE
;
A
#
# COMPACT_ATOMS: atom_id res chain seq x y z
N MET A 1 2.06 1.77 -26.82
CA MET A 1 3.32 0.97 -26.86
C MET A 1 3.93 0.73 -25.48
N LEU A 2 4.13 1.74 -24.62
CA LEU A 2 4.62 1.52 -23.23
C LEU A 2 3.72 0.57 -22.43
N LYS A 3 2.40 0.79 -22.48
CA LYS A 3 1.40 -0.07 -21.83
C LYS A 3 1.45 -1.52 -22.36
N GLU A 4 1.49 -1.69 -23.68
CA GLU A 4 1.59 -3.00 -24.34
C GLU A 4 2.84 -3.79 -23.91
N LEU A 5 4.02 -3.17 -24.01
CA LEU A 5 5.29 -3.82 -23.63
C LEU A 5 5.35 -4.14 -22.13
N SER A 6 4.71 -3.31 -21.30
CA SER A 6 4.58 -3.59 -19.87
C SER A 6 3.62 -4.77 -19.60
N GLY A 7 2.53 -4.87 -20.37
CA GLY A 7 1.61 -6.01 -20.32
C GLY A 7 2.27 -7.33 -20.73
N ILE A 8 3.10 -7.31 -21.78
CA ILE A 8 3.87 -8.49 -22.22
C ILE A 8 4.82 -8.96 -21.10
N ARG A 9 5.53 -8.03 -20.44
CA ARG A 9 6.38 -8.37 -19.28
C ARG A 9 5.57 -9.00 -18.16
N GLU A 10 4.37 -8.49 -17.87
CA GLU A 10 3.51 -9.07 -16.82
C GLU A 10 3.03 -10.48 -17.18
N GLN A 11 2.71 -10.73 -18.44
CA GLN A 11 2.37 -12.07 -18.93
C GLN A 11 3.56 -13.03 -18.81
N ALA A 12 4.76 -12.58 -19.20
CA ALA A 12 5.99 -13.35 -19.03
C ALA A 12 6.27 -13.67 -17.55
N ALA A 13 6.05 -12.70 -16.66
CA ALA A 13 6.15 -12.90 -15.21
C ALA A 13 5.18 -13.99 -14.74
N LYS A 14 3.89 -13.91 -15.12
CA LYS A 14 2.87 -14.92 -14.73
C LYS A 14 3.22 -16.31 -15.22
N THR A 15 3.78 -16.45 -16.42
CA THR A 15 4.26 -17.75 -16.91
C THR A 15 5.47 -18.22 -16.11
N CYS A 16 6.44 -17.35 -15.85
CA CYS A 16 7.60 -17.67 -15.01
C CYS A 16 7.18 -18.23 -13.63
N PHE A 17 6.18 -17.61 -12.96
CA PHE A 17 5.71 -18.08 -11.66
C PHE A 17 4.97 -19.42 -11.69
N ARG A 18 4.35 -19.78 -12.81
CA ARG A 18 3.69 -21.08 -12.97
C ARG A 18 4.70 -22.21 -13.19
N GLU A 19 5.80 -21.92 -13.86
CA GLU A 19 6.84 -22.91 -14.18
C GLU A 19 7.89 -23.08 -13.08
N LEU A 20 8.05 -22.10 -12.17
CA LEU A 20 9.01 -22.19 -11.08
C LEU A 20 8.61 -23.25 -10.06
N HIS A 21 9.56 -24.12 -9.71
CA HIS A 21 9.34 -25.16 -8.72
C HIS A 21 8.97 -24.57 -7.35
N PRO A 22 7.96 -25.11 -6.63
CA PRO A 22 7.51 -24.57 -5.33
C PRO A 22 8.59 -24.51 -4.26
N THR A 23 9.59 -25.39 -4.30
CA THR A 23 10.69 -25.41 -3.31
C THR A 23 11.84 -24.46 -3.66
N ASN A 24 11.74 -23.69 -4.74
CA ASN A 24 12.77 -22.71 -5.10
C ASN A 24 12.86 -21.63 -4.01
N SER A 25 14.06 -21.44 -3.45
CA SER A 25 14.33 -20.46 -2.40
C SER A 25 13.93 -19.03 -2.80
N ALA A 26 14.16 -18.64 -4.05
CA ALA A 26 13.79 -17.29 -4.53
C ALA A 26 12.27 -17.09 -4.54
N LEU A 27 11.51 -18.12 -4.91
CA LEU A 27 10.05 -18.10 -4.91
C LEU A 27 9.51 -18.04 -3.47
N ILE A 28 10.04 -18.89 -2.57
CA ILE A 28 9.65 -18.90 -1.15
C ILE A 28 9.92 -17.54 -0.49
N MET A 29 11.07 -16.92 -0.77
CA MET A 29 11.44 -15.61 -0.21
C MET A 29 10.46 -14.50 -0.62
N SER A 30 10.00 -14.53 -1.88
CA SER A 30 9.00 -13.58 -2.39
C SER A 30 7.60 -13.86 -1.88
N LEU A 31 7.18 -15.13 -1.82
CA LEU A 31 5.84 -15.52 -1.33
C LEU A 31 5.68 -15.29 0.18
N SER A 32 6.75 -15.47 0.96
CA SER A 32 6.77 -15.19 2.40
C SER A 32 6.77 -13.70 2.73
N GLY A 33 6.94 -12.81 1.74
CA GLY A 33 7.01 -11.36 1.95
C GLY A 33 8.31 -10.88 2.61
N SER A 34 9.32 -11.74 2.76
CA SER A 34 10.59 -11.38 3.39
C SER A 34 11.44 -10.47 2.50
N LYS A 35 11.74 -10.91 1.27
CA LYS A 35 12.53 -10.13 0.29
C LYS A 35 12.25 -10.63 -1.12
N GLY A 36 12.32 -9.71 -2.07
CA GLY A 36 12.01 -10.02 -3.47
C GLY A 36 10.55 -9.75 -3.78
N SER A 37 10.35 -9.18 -4.96
CA SER A 37 9.03 -8.92 -5.52
C SER A 37 8.83 -9.78 -6.76
N ASN A 38 7.58 -9.95 -7.15
CA ASN A 38 7.25 -10.67 -8.38
C ASN A 38 7.94 -10.06 -9.61
N ILE A 39 8.09 -8.73 -9.60
CA ILE A 39 8.80 -7.98 -10.64
C ILE A 39 10.28 -8.36 -10.65
N ASN A 40 10.95 -8.37 -9.51
CA ASN A 40 12.39 -8.65 -9.44
C ASN A 40 12.72 -10.08 -9.91
N ILE A 41 11.92 -11.07 -9.53
CA ILE A 41 12.11 -12.46 -9.99
C ILE A 41 11.88 -12.56 -11.51
N SER A 42 10.85 -11.90 -12.02
CA SER A 42 10.60 -11.84 -13.46
C SER A 42 11.77 -11.19 -14.22
N GLN A 43 12.43 -10.16 -13.65
CA GLN A 43 13.59 -9.54 -14.28
C GLN A 43 14.84 -10.44 -14.23
N MET A 44 14.97 -11.25 -13.16
CA MET A 44 16.06 -12.21 -13.05
C MET A 44 15.97 -13.32 -14.10
N ILE A 45 14.77 -13.84 -14.39
CA ILE A 45 14.60 -15.06 -15.19
C ILE A 45 13.98 -14.81 -16.57
N ALA A 46 12.92 -14.00 -16.66
CA ALA A 46 12.15 -13.82 -17.89
C ALA A 46 12.67 -12.68 -18.78
N CYS A 47 12.48 -11.43 -18.36
CA CYS A 47 12.99 -10.25 -19.08
C CYS A 47 12.99 -9.02 -18.16
N VAL A 48 13.94 -8.10 -18.38
CA VAL A 48 13.97 -6.84 -17.61
C VAL A 48 12.80 -5.91 -18.01
N GLY A 49 12.48 -5.87 -19.31
CA GLY A 49 11.38 -5.12 -19.88
C GLY A 49 11.74 -3.69 -20.31
N GLN A 50 10.71 -2.87 -20.53
CA GLN A 50 10.88 -1.51 -21.06
C GLN A 50 11.54 -0.57 -20.04
N GLN A 51 12.67 0.02 -20.43
CA GLN A 51 13.31 1.11 -19.70
C GLN A 51 12.65 2.44 -20.06
N ALA A 52 12.20 3.17 -19.05
CA ALA A 52 11.59 4.48 -19.21
C ALA A 52 12.50 5.56 -18.61
N ILE A 53 12.51 6.74 -19.21
CA ILE A 53 13.19 7.94 -18.73
C ILE A 53 12.20 9.08 -18.68
N ASN A 54 11.99 9.69 -17.50
CA ASN A 54 11.00 10.75 -17.25
C ASN A 54 9.59 10.37 -17.75
N GLY A 55 9.17 9.12 -17.49
CA GLY A 55 7.86 8.59 -17.90
C GLY A 55 7.69 8.34 -19.41
N LYS A 56 8.74 8.55 -20.22
CA LYS A 56 8.74 8.29 -21.67
C LYS A 56 9.70 7.16 -22.02
N ARG A 57 9.58 6.57 -23.22
CA ARG A 57 10.59 5.63 -23.73
C ARG A 57 11.91 6.38 -23.94
N VAL A 58 13.01 5.63 -24.00
CA VAL A 58 14.35 6.23 -24.20
C VAL A 58 14.33 7.22 -25.39
N PRO A 59 14.72 8.49 -25.15
CA PRO A 59 14.69 9.52 -26.19
C PRO A 59 15.80 9.29 -27.22
N ASN A 60 15.76 10.05 -28.32
CA ASN A 60 16.82 10.03 -29.30
C ASN A 60 18.03 10.81 -28.76
N GLY A 61 19.13 10.11 -28.45
CA GLY A 61 20.40 10.72 -28.05
C GLY A 61 21.28 11.16 -29.24
N PHE A 62 21.03 10.60 -30.43
CA PHE A 62 21.70 10.94 -31.69
C PHE A 62 20.68 11.46 -32.71
N GLU A 63 21.17 11.87 -33.89
CA GLU A 63 20.32 12.30 -35.00
C GLU A 63 19.25 11.24 -35.35
N ASN A 64 18.03 11.47 -34.86
CA ASN A 64 16.85 10.62 -35.06
C ASN A 64 16.94 9.16 -34.58
N ARG A 65 17.82 8.84 -33.61
CA ARG A 65 17.95 7.50 -33.01
C ARG A 65 18.49 7.53 -31.59
N ALA A 66 18.26 6.47 -30.82
CA ALA A 66 18.74 6.39 -29.43
C ALA A 66 20.23 6.02 -29.31
N LEU A 67 20.71 5.05 -30.10
CA LEU A 67 22.11 4.62 -30.17
C LEU A 67 22.60 4.55 -31.62
N PRO A 68 23.91 4.68 -31.89
CA PRO A 68 24.45 4.67 -33.25
C PRO A 68 24.32 3.30 -33.94
N HIS A 69 24.14 2.25 -33.15
CA HIS A 69 23.94 0.85 -33.59
C HIS A 69 22.58 0.60 -34.26
N PHE A 70 21.63 1.53 -34.15
CA PHE A 70 20.31 1.40 -34.77
C PHE A 70 20.19 2.30 -36.00
N GLU A 71 19.35 1.88 -36.94
CA GLU A 71 18.99 2.69 -38.10
C GLU A 71 18.28 3.99 -37.68
N LYS A 72 18.46 5.04 -38.50
CA LYS A 72 17.79 6.33 -38.29
C LYS A 72 16.27 6.11 -38.33
N PHE A 73 15.55 6.81 -37.45
CA PHE A 73 14.08 6.73 -37.32
C PHE A 73 13.51 5.38 -36.88
N SER A 74 14.34 4.41 -36.49
CA SER A 74 13.87 3.12 -36.01
C SER A 74 12.97 3.26 -34.76
N LYS A 75 11.81 2.59 -34.78
CA LYS A 75 10.80 2.60 -33.71
C LYS A 75 10.61 1.22 -33.06
N ILE A 76 11.44 0.23 -33.41
CA ILE A 76 11.36 -1.11 -32.85
C ILE A 76 11.52 -1.09 -31.32
N PRO A 77 11.01 -2.09 -30.59
CA PRO A 77 11.15 -2.15 -29.13
C PRO A 77 12.61 -1.99 -28.66
N ALA A 78 13.53 -2.75 -29.24
CA ALA A 78 14.95 -2.74 -28.89
C ALA A 78 15.62 -1.37 -29.09
N SER A 79 15.31 -0.64 -30.17
CA SER A 79 15.94 0.67 -30.48
C SER A 79 15.49 1.79 -29.54
N ARG A 80 14.44 1.53 -28.75
CA ARG A 80 13.81 2.48 -27.83
C ARG A 80 13.81 1.94 -26.40
N GLY A 81 14.81 1.13 -26.06
CA GLY A 81 15.09 0.72 -24.68
C GLY A 81 14.19 -0.38 -24.12
N PHE A 82 13.67 -1.28 -24.96
CA PHE A 82 13.13 -2.54 -24.46
C PHE A 82 14.28 -3.53 -24.27
N VAL A 83 14.42 -4.06 -23.06
CA VAL A 83 15.39 -5.09 -22.71
C VAL A 83 14.68 -6.43 -22.69
N GLU A 84 14.99 -7.27 -23.65
CA GLU A 84 14.37 -8.58 -23.85
C GLU A 84 15.05 -9.64 -22.99
N ASN A 85 16.36 -9.55 -22.82
CA ASN A 85 17.11 -10.48 -21.99
C ASN A 85 16.79 -10.31 -20.50
N SER A 86 16.99 -11.38 -19.74
CA SER A 86 16.94 -11.38 -18.28
C SER A 86 18.33 -11.21 -17.68
N PHE A 87 18.41 -10.95 -16.38
CA PHE A 87 19.71 -10.91 -15.70
C PHE A 87 20.41 -12.28 -15.69
N PHE A 88 19.65 -13.37 -15.77
CA PHE A 88 20.20 -14.73 -15.89
C PHE A 88 20.78 -15.00 -17.29
N SER A 89 20.08 -14.60 -18.36
CA SER A 89 20.58 -14.80 -19.73
C SER A 89 21.72 -13.85 -20.10
N GLY A 90 21.82 -12.71 -19.40
CA GLY A 90 22.83 -11.68 -19.62
C GLY A 90 22.37 -10.63 -20.63
N LEU A 91 22.80 -9.38 -20.41
CA LEU A 91 22.39 -8.24 -21.24
C LEU A 91 23.36 -8.02 -22.40
N THR A 92 22.82 -7.74 -23.59
CA THR A 92 23.64 -7.25 -24.70
C THR A 92 24.18 -5.84 -24.41
N PRO A 93 25.26 -5.39 -25.10
CA PRO A 93 25.84 -4.06 -24.85
C PRO A 93 24.84 -2.90 -24.98
N THR A 94 23.90 -2.97 -25.93
CA THR A 94 22.86 -1.95 -26.13
C THR A 94 21.82 -1.98 -25.00
N GLU A 95 21.39 -3.16 -24.58
CA GLU A 95 20.48 -3.34 -23.44
C GLU A 95 21.09 -2.88 -22.11
N PHE A 96 22.35 -3.25 -21.87
CA PHE A 96 23.10 -2.79 -20.70
C PHE A 96 23.14 -1.26 -20.67
N PHE A 97 23.47 -0.62 -21.80
CA PHE A 97 23.49 0.84 -21.86
C PHE A 97 22.11 1.46 -21.59
N PHE A 98 21.03 0.93 -22.17
CA PHE A 98 19.68 1.41 -21.86
C PHE A 98 19.29 1.20 -20.40
N HIS A 99 19.68 0.07 -19.80
CA HIS A 99 19.44 -0.19 -18.39
C HIS A 99 20.19 0.80 -17.49
N THR A 100 21.44 1.14 -17.81
CA THR A 100 22.19 2.16 -17.06
C THR A 100 21.58 3.55 -17.16
N MET A 101 20.97 3.91 -18.30
CA MET A 101 20.27 5.20 -18.43
C MET A 101 19.11 5.32 -17.44
N ALA A 102 18.26 4.29 -17.35
CA ALA A 102 17.15 4.27 -16.39
C ALA A 102 17.64 4.16 -14.94
N GLY A 103 18.70 3.38 -14.70
CA GLY A 103 19.31 3.28 -13.37
C GLY A 103 19.82 4.63 -12.86
N ARG A 104 20.40 5.47 -13.73
CA ARG A 104 20.86 6.82 -13.37
C ARG A 104 19.70 7.73 -12.97
N GLU A 105 18.56 7.65 -13.64
CA GLU A 105 17.37 8.42 -13.26
C GLU A 105 16.94 8.08 -11.83
N GLY A 106 16.85 6.79 -11.48
CA GLY A 106 16.48 6.38 -10.13
C GLY A 106 17.43 6.89 -9.04
N LEU A 107 18.75 6.88 -9.32
CA LEU A 107 19.76 7.42 -8.39
C LEU A 107 19.61 8.93 -8.19
N VAL A 108 19.42 9.67 -9.29
CA VAL A 108 19.25 11.13 -9.24
C VAL A 108 17.93 11.49 -8.55
N ASP A 109 16.85 10.83 -8.90
CA ASP A 109 15.51 11.08 -8.35
C ASP A 109 15.48 10.87 -6.83
N THR A 110 16.10 9.80 -6.34
CA THR A 110 16.22 9.51 -4.90
C THR A 110 17.01 10.61 -4.18
N ALA A 111 18.12 11.06 -4.78
CA ALA A 111 18.95 12.11 -4.20
C ALA A 111 18.24 13.47 -4.16
N VAL A 112 17.52 13.84 -5.23
CA VAL A 112 16.85 15.15 -5.35
C VAL A 112 15.59 15.21 -4.49
N LYS A 113 14.74 14.17 -4.48
CA LYS A 113 13.47 14.19 -3.76
C LYS A 113 13.62 14.36 -2.25
N THR A 114 14.74 13.91 -1.68
CA THR A 114 15.01 14.01 -0.24
C THR A 114 15.03 15.46 0.25
N ALA A 115 15.58 16.38 -0.55
CA ALA A 115 15.65 17.80 -0.17
C ALA A 115 14.26 18.45 -0.13
N GLU A 116 13.41 18.16 -1.12
CA GLU A 116 12.06 18.70 -1.22
C GLU A 116 11.15 18.17 -0.11
N THR A 117 11.14 16.85 0.12
CA THR A 117 10.31 16.23 1.16
C THR A 117 10.74 16.66 2.56
N GLY A 118 12.05 16.74 2.82
CA GLY A 118 12.58 17.22 4.09
C GLY A 118 12.26 18.69 4.36
N TYR A 119 12.35 19.55 3.35
CA TYR A 119 12.00 20.96 3.50
C TYR A 119 10.50 21.16 3.72
N LEU A 120 9.66 20.43 2.99
CA LEU A 120 8.21 20.44 3.21
C LEU A 120 7.87 19.99 4.63
N GLN A 121 8.44 18.87 5.09
CA GLN A 121 8.26 18.39 6.46
C GLN A 121 8.67 19.45 7.48
N ARG A 122 9.85 20.07 7.33
CA ARG A 122 10.33 21.12 8.24
C ARG A 122 9.34 22.29 8.32
N ARG A 123 8.81 22.74 7.17
CA ARG A 123 7.82 23.83 7.13
C ARG A 123 6.55 23.44 7.86
N LEU A 124 6.01 22.25 7.60
CA LEU A 124 4.80 21.76 8.26
C LEU A 124 4.99 21.60 9.76
N VAL A 125 6.09 20.99 10.20
CA VAL A 125 6.41 20.85 11.63
C VAL A 125 6.50 22.21 12.30
N LYS A 126 7.20 23.18 11.71
CA LYS A 126 7.31 24.53 12.28
C LYS A 126 6.01 25.33 12.29
N CYS A 127 5.07 25.01 11.40
CA CYS A 127 3.75 25.64 11.39
C CYS A 127 2.76 25.00 12.38
N LEU A 128 2.99 23.75 12.81
CA LEU A 128 2.04 22.96 13.60
C LEU A 128 2.58 22.58 14.98
N GLU A 129 3.82 22.95 15.33
CA GLU A 129 4.47 22.54 16.59
C GLU A 129 3.83 23.13 17.85
N ASP A 130 3.00 24.17 17.72
CA ASP A 130 2.32 24.82 18.84
C ASP A 130 0.87 24.34 19.06
N LEU A 131 0.37 23.45 18.20
CA LEU A 131 -0.98 22.90 18.32
C LEU A 131 -1.05 21.84 19.40
N VAL A 132 -1.99 22.00 20.34
CA VAL A 132 -2.20 21.07 21.46
C VAL A 132 -3.70 20.79 21.64
N VAL A 133 -4.03 19.55 22.00
CA VAL A 133 -5.38 19.14 22.39
C VAL A 133 -5.61 19.49 23.87
N HIS A 134 -6.62 20.31 24.15
CA HIS A 134 -7.01 20.66 25.51
C HIS A 134 -7.98 19.64 26.13
N TYR A 135 -8.21 19.73 27.44
CA TYR A 135 -9.10 18.82 28.18
C TYR A 135 -10.55 18.79 27.66
N ASP A 136 -10.99 19.82 26.94
CA ASP A 136 -12.30 19.89 26.30
C ASP A 136 -12.34 19.22 24.91
N GLY A 137 -11.23 18.65 24.44
CA GLY A 137 -11.10 18.01 23.14
C GLY A 137 -10.85 18.98 21.98
N SER A 138 -10.75 20.28 22.25
CA SER A 138 -10.44 21.30 21.23
C SER A 138 -8.94 21.39 20.96
N VAL A 139 -8.58 21.65 19.71
CA VAL A 139 -7.19 21.89 19.28
C VAL A 139 -6.95 23.40 19.26
N ARG A 140 -5.96 23.85 20.02
CA ARG A 140 -5.63 25.28 20.15
C ARG A 140 -4.16 25.54 19.90
N ASN A 141 -3.87 26.76 19.44
CA ASN A 141 -2.52 27.24 19.24
C ASN A 141 -1.92 27.85 20.53
N SER A 142 -0.68 28.33 20.45
CA SER A 142 0.04 28.95 21.58
C SER A 142 -0.60 30.22 22.15
N ILE A 143 -1.46 30.90 21.38
CA ILE A 143 -2.21 32.11 21.80
C ILE A 143 -3.62 31.73 22.30
N ASN A 144 -3.91 30.43 22.42
CA ASN A 144 -5.19 29.87 22.85
C ASN A 144 -6.37 30.16 21.89
N GLU A 145 -6.07 30.40 20.61
CA GLU A 145 -7.07 30.46 19.54
C GLU A 145 -7.47 29.03 19.15
N ILE A 146 -8.77 28.81 18.94
CA ILE A 146 -9.32 27.50 18.60
C ILE A 146 -9.16 27.27 17.09
N VAL A 147 -8.39 26.24 16.74
CA VAL A 147 -8.17 25.80 15.35
C VAL A 147 -9.20 24.75 14.95
N GLU A 148 -9.49 23.80 15.85
CA GLU A 148 -10.48 22.74 15.65
C GLU A 148 -11.29 22.56 16.94
N LEU A 149 -12.62 22.45 16.81
CA LEU A 149 -13.51 22.27 17.98
C LEU A 149 -13.40 20.88 18.59
N THR A 150 -13.21 19.86 17.75
CA THR A 150 -13.05 18.46 18.14
C THR A 150 -11.91 17.87 17.32
N PHE A 151 -10.84 17.43 17.97
CA PHE A 151 -9.66 16.86 17.30
C PHE A 151 -10.04 15.81 16.24
N GLY A 152 -9.61 16.00 14.99
CA GLY A 152 -9.86 15.04 13.91
C GLY A 152 -11.33 14.88 13.52
N GLY A 153 -12.22 15.77 13.99
CA GLY A 153 -13.68 15.68 13.84
C GLY A 153 -14.36 14.64 14.74
N ASP A 154 -13.67 13.58 15.12
CA ASP A 154 -14.21 12.47 15.93
C ASP A 154 -13.58 12.33 17.33
N GLY A 155 -12.51 13.05 17.62
CA GLY A 155 -11.78 12.96 18.88
C GLY A 155 -11.02 11.64 19.05
N LEU A 156 -10.82 10.88 17.97
CA LEU A 156 -10.12 9.59 18.03
C LEU A 156 -8.65 9.77 17.66
N ASP A 157 -7.77 9.18 18.46
CA ASP A 157 -6.33 9.17 18.17
C ASP A 157 -5.99 8.03 17.20
N PRO A 158 -5.45 8.31 16.01
CA PRO A 158 -5.04 7.29 15.04
C PRO A 158 -4.09 6.23 15.58
N VAL A 159 -3.30 6.53 16.62
CA VAL A 159 -2.40 5.56 17.26
C VAL A 159 -3.17 4.46 18.00
N HIS A 160 -4.36 4.78 18.51
CA HIS A 160 -5.21 3.87 19.26
C HIS A 160 -6.26 3.15 18.39
N MET A 161 -6.25 3.38 17.08
CA MET A 161 -7.20 2.75 16.14
C MET A 161 -6.71 1.35 15.75
N GLU A 162 -7.55 0.33 15.96
CA GLU A 162 -7.21 -1.05 15.58
C GLU A 162 -7.30 -1.30 14.07
N THR A 163 -8.18 -0.57 13.39
CA THR A 163 -8.35 -0.64 11.94
C THR A 163 -8.16 0.74 11.32
N LYS A 164 -8.11 0.81 9.98
CA LYS A 164 -7.84 2.07 9.27
C LYS A 164 -8.78 3.22 9.66
N ASN A 165 -10.04 2.93 9.96
CA ASN A 165 -11.08 3.95 10.17
C ASN A 165 -11.96 3.68 11.41
N LYS A 166 -11.68 2.63 12.19
CA LYS A 166 -12.52 2.26 13.33
C LYS A 166 -11.65 1.96 14.55
N PRO A 167 -12.10 2.36 15.75
CA PRO A 167 -11.34 2.15 16.96
C PRO A 167 -11.20 0.68 17.32
N VAL A 168 -12.20 -0.15 17.00
CA VAL A 168 -12.24 -1.58 17.38
C VAL A 168 -12.52 -2.46 16.17
N ASP A 169 -11.78 -3.56 16.03
CA ASP A 169 -12.10 -4.63 15.07
C ASP A 169 -13.09 -5.63 15.68
N LEU A 170 -14.39 -5.37 15.49
CA LEU A 170 -15.46 -6.21 16.02
C LEU A 170 -15.40 -7.67 15.55
N LEU A 171 -14.90 -7.92 14.33
CA LEU A 171 -14.78 -9.28 13.80
C LEU A 171 -13.65 -10.04 14.50
N ARG A 172 -12.51 -9.38 14.71
CA ARG A 172 -11.40 -9.95 15.47
C ARG A 172 -11.83 -10.28 16.89
N GLU A 173 -12.53 -9.35 17.56
CA GLU A 173 -13.01 -9.56 18.92
C GLU A 173 -14.04 -10.69 19.02
N LEU A 174 -15.00 -10.75 18.09
CA LEU A 174 -15.95 -11.87 18.04
C LEU A 174 -15.24 -13.21 17.89
N ASN A 175 -14.26 -13.31 16.99
CA ASN A 175 -13.49 -14.53 16.80
C ASN A 175 -12.65 -14.90 18.03
N HIS A 176 -12.07 -13.89 18.70
CA HIS A 176 -11.33 -14.08 19.93
C HIS A 176 -12.22 -14.63 21.06
N ILE A 177 -13.40 -14.03 21.25
CA ILE A 177 -14.39 -14.48 22.23
C ILE A 177 -14.85 -15.90 21.92
N ARG A 178 -15.16 -16.23 20.65
CA ARG A 178 -15.57 -17.60 20.24
C ARG A 178 -14.48 -18.64 20.49
N ALA A 179 -13.20 -18.26 20.35
CA ALA A 179 -12.09 -19.16 20.60
C ALA A 179 -11.89 -19.44 22.09
N LEU A 180 -11.99 -18.40 22.94
CA LEU A 180 -11.83 -18.52 24.40
C LEU A 180 -13.03 -19.18 25.08
N ASN A 181 -14.23 -18.81 24.66
CA ASN A 181 -15.48 -19.11 25.36
C ASN A 181 -16.39 -20.01 24.51
N GLN A 182 -16.07 -21.30 24.46
CA GLN A 182 -16.81 -22.25 23.60
C GLN A 182 -18.22 -22.61 24.12
N PHE A 183 -18.54 -22.28 25.38
CA PHE A 183 -19.84 -22.47 26.07
C PHE A 183 -20.76 -23.57 25.48
N ARG A 184 -20.23 -24.80 25.35
CA ARG A 184 -20.90 -25.88 24.58
C ARG A 184 -22.19 -26.39 25.21
N GLU A 185 -22.37 -26.15 26.52
CA GLU A 185 -23.53 -26.61 27.29
C GLU A 185 -24.61 -25.54 27.43
N GLN A 186 -24.36 -24.31 27.00
CA GLN A 186 -25.33 -23.22 27.12
C GLN A 186 -26.34 -23.24 25.96
N LYS A 187 -27.57 -22.84 26.26
CA LYS A 187 -28.61 -22.68 25.25
C LYS A 187 -28.24 -21.52 24.32
N VAL A 188 -28.22 -21.80 23.02
CA VAL A 188 -27.93 -20.80 21.99
C VAL A 188 -29.08 -19.80 21.89
N LEU A 189 -28.75 -18.51 21.81
CA LEU A 189 -29.73 -17.44 21.55
C LEU A 189 -30.17 -17.48 20.08
N GLN A 190 -31.46 -17.28 19.83
CA GLN A 190 -31.97 -17.13 18.46
C GLN A 190 -31.56 -15.77 17.89
N SER A 191 -31.48 -15.65 16.56
CA SER A 191 -31.07 -14.41 15.86
C SER A 191 -31.80 -13.16 16.37
N LYS A 192 -33.12 -13.25 16.62
CA LYS A 192 -33.92 -12.14 17.15
C LYS A 192 -33.59 -11.79 18.59
N GLU A 193 -33.25 -12.78 19.42
CA GLU A 193 -32.91 -12.59 20.83
C GLU A 193 -31.54 -11.92 20.99
N ILE A 194 -30.62 -12.12 20.05
CA ILE A 194 -29.29 -11.49 20.04
C ILE A 194 -29.41 -9.97 19.88
N ILE A 195 -30.21 -9.49 18.91
CA ILE A 195 -30.40 -8.05 18.67
C ILE A 195 -31.07 -7.38 19.88
N VAL A 196 -32.08 -8.03 20.47
CA VAL A 196 -32.75 -7.53 21.69
C VAL A 196 -31.76 -7.45 22.86
N SER A 197 -30.92 -8.48 23.01
CA SER A 197 -29.91 -8.52 24.06
C SER A 197 -28.82 -7.46 23.86
N ALA A 198 -28.36 -7.26 22.62
CA ALA A 198 -27.37 -6.24 22.28
C ALA A 198 -27.90 -4.82 22.59
N ASN A 199 -29.13 -4.51 22.19
CA ASN A 199 -29.78 -3.25 22.53
C ASN A 199 -29.90 -3.04 24.05
N ARG A 200 -30.24 -4.09 24.80
CA ARG A 200 -30.31 -4.02 26.27
C ARG A 200 -28.94 -3.72 26.89
N ILE A 201 -27.87 -4.38 26.41
CA ILE A 201 -26.51 -4.20 26.93
C ILE A 201 -25.97 -2.80 26.63
N LEU A 202 -26.21 -2.28 25.42
CA LEU A 202 -25.76 -0.93 25.04
C LEU A 202 -26.44 0.20 25.83
N LEU A 203 -27.53 -0.10 26.55
CA LEU A 203 -28.20 0.82 27.46
C LEU A 203 -27.68 0.75 28.91
N GLU A 204 -26.81 -0.21 29.23
CA GLU A 204 -26.21 -0.33 30.56
C GLU A 204 -25.27 0.86 30.86
N ASP A 205 -25.09 1.19 32.14
CA ASP A 205 -24.32 2.38 32.56
C ASP A 205 -22.88 2.39 32.03
N GLN A 206 -22.31 1.21 31.77
CA GLN A 206 -20.96 1.05 31.21
C GLN A 206 -20.83 1.65 29.80
N PHE A 207 -21.92 1.66 29.02
CA PHE A 207 -21.94 2.21 27.67
C PHE A 207 -22.56 3.60 27.62
N LYS A 208 -22.95 4.19 28.75
CA LYS A 208 -23.65 5.49 28.78
C LYS A 208 -22.82 6.63 28.19
N THR A 209 -21.50 6.56 28.32
CA THR A 209 -20.54 7.52 27.76
C THR A 209 -20.04 7.15 26.36
N SER A 210 -20.47 6.01 25.79
CA SER A 210 -20.11 5.67 24.42
C SER A 210 -20.83 6.56 23.42
N ARG A 211 -20.15 6.86 22.31
CA ARG A 211 -20.72 7.66 21.22
C ARG A 211 -21.79 6.87 20.46
N ASP A 212 -22.75 7.59 19.90
CA ASP A 212 -23.89 6.97 19.22
C ASP A 212 -23.51 6.27 17.91
N ASP A 213 -22.50 6.79 17.20
CA ASP A 213 -21.89 6.15 16.02
C ASP A 213 -21.36 4.75 16.34
N PHE A 214 -20.64 4.59 17.44
CA PHE A 214 -20.12 3.31 17.90
C PHE A 214 -21.23 2.33 18.30
N ARG A 215 -22.28 2.82 18.98
CA ARG A 215 -23.43 1.99 19.35
C ARG A 215 -24.15 1.47 18.12
N GLN A 216 -24.39 2.34 17.14
CA GLN A 216 -25.02 1.97 15.88
C GLN A 216 -24.16 0.97 15.12
N GLU A 217 -22.85 1.17 15.07
CA GLU A 217 -21.92 0.24 14.43
C GLU A 217 -21.96 -1.16 15.08
N CYS A 218 -22.03 -1.23 16.40
CA CYS A 218 -22.17 -2.50 17.11
C CYS A 218 -23.47 -3.21 16.73
N LEU A 219 -24.59 -2.49 16.64
CA LEU A 219 -25.88 -3.06 16.24
C LEU A 219 -25.86 -3.55 14.79
N GLU A 220 -25.36 -2.74 13.86
CA GLU A 220 -25.20 -3.13 12.44
C GLU A 220 -24.29 -4.35 12.28
N PHE A 221 -23.25 -4.47 13.10
CA PHE A 221 -22.38 -5.64 13.10
C PHE A 221 -23.11 -6.88 13.62
N MET A 222 -23.87 -6.75 14.72
CA MET A 222 -24.63 -7.87 15.27
C MET A 222 -25.72 -8.34 14.32
N GLU A 223 -26.40 -7.44 13.61
CA GLU A 223 -27.35 -7.79 12.55
C GLU A 223 -26.69 -8.66 11.47
N LYS A 224 -25.54 -8.25 10.95
CA LYS A 224 -24.76 -9.01 9.96
C LYS A 224 -24.29 -10.38 10.44
N VAL A 225 -24.03 -10.53 11.74
CA VAL A 225 -23.63 -11.83 12.32
C VAL A 225 -24.83 -12.76 12.50
N THR A 226 -26.04 -12.20 12.58
CA THR A 226 -27.28 -12.97 12.79
C THR A 226 -28.03 -13.36 11.52
N GLU A 227 -27.68 -12.76 10.37
CA GLU A 227 -28.07 -13.20 9.02
C GLU A 227 -27.37 -14.52 8.63
#